data_AF-E0MLX0-F1
#
_entry.id   AF-E0MLX0-F1
#
_cell.length_a   1.000
_cell.length_b   1.000
_cell.length_c   1.000
_cell.angle_alpha   90.00
_cell.angle_beta   90.00
_cell.angle_gamma   90.00
#
_symmetry.space_group_name_H-M   'P 1'
#
loop_
_entity.id
_entity.type
_entity.pdbx_description
1 polymer ?
#
loop_
_entity_poly.entity_id
_entity_poly.type
_entity_poly.pdbx_seq_one_letter_code
_entity_poly.pdbx_strand_id
1 'polypeptide(L)'
;MIELNDLGWKIGFEIELLAPRGKSRRDLADQLAQNCGGRVERCLYPQSEPSAVEGMASFDNLILGFDVIGQNGKRFARCVDDLTLQADLDRNRPGEAGWYRLLSDDRRLLNLMQRHCDPSANLAEVLKPVAAVFGTEVEALPDGVFRVCDTSGLSIALGSSLPGERDRPCELITEPIDIDHRDNLDKLLAPARELEFGVAKESAVHLHFDATPLRNGRALSRLAQIVRMHRVSFRRLVETNENNVRLGTWHKSVTTGLTQSKVPHLDWSQLQVEASGWKLSKYVDFNIMNLLLDVSGKNTVEVRILPGSIDTEAIISRAALFSGLMHWCAYDHAESPKKLRELIAQFELSPAIQAHWQTRSAAMGV
;
A
#
# COMPACT_ATOMS: atom_id res chain seq x y z
N MET A 1 -22.77 -14.38 4.68
CA MET A 1 -22.89 -13.13 5.45
C MET A 1 -21.52 -12.73 5.94
N ILE A 2 -21.17 -11.45 5.81
CA ILE A 2 -19.89 -10.84 6.19
C ILE A 2 -19.94 -10.54 7.69
N GLU A 3 -18.99 -11.09 8.43
CA GLU A 3 -18.84 -10.93 9.87
C GLU A 3 -17.50 -10.26 10.20
N LEU A 4 -17.30 -9.77 11.43
CA LEU A 4 -16.03 -9.12 11.78
C LEU A 4 -14.84 -10.08 11.71
N ASN A 5 -15.04 -11.35 12.11
CA ASN A 5 -13.98 -12.35 12.04
C ASN A 5 -13.77 -12.89 10.62
N ASP A 6 -14.81 -12.92 9.79
CA ASP A 6 -14.72 -13.41 8.42
C ASP A 6 -15.38 -12.43 7.44
N LEU A 7 -14.52 -11.69 6.72
CA LEU A 7 -14.93 -10.67 5.78
C LEU A 7 -15.41 -11.26 4.43
N GLY A 8 -15.34 -12.58 4.26
CA GLY A 8 -15.76 -13.28 3.04
C GLY A 8 -14.99 -12.85 1.79
N TRP A 9 -13.77 -12.35 1.96
CA TRP A 9 -12.91 -11.87 0.88
C TRP A 9 -11.46 -11.89 1.33
N LYS A 10 -10.53 -12.28 0.45
CA LYS A 10 -9.10 -12.25 0.74
C LYS A 10 -8.53 -10.83 0.65
N ILE A 11 -8.02 -10.29 1.76
CA ILE A 11 -7.63 -8.88 1.89
C ILE A 11 -6.20 -8.73 2.44
N GLY A 12 -5.36 -7.98 1.72
CA GLY A 12 -4.11 -7.44 2.28
C GLY A 12 -4.35 -6.07 2.93
N PHE A 13 -3.62 -5.77 3.99
CA PHE A 13 -3.70 -4.48 4.69
C PHE A 13 -2.34 -3.78 4.63
N GLU A 14 -2.34 -2.49 4.34
CA GLU A 14 -1.22 -1.58 4.56
C GLU A 14 -1.65 -0.58 5.63
N ILE A 15 -0.98 -0.57 6.78
CA ILE A 15 -1.30 0.31 7.92
C ILE A 15 -0.14 1.26 8.16
N GLU A 16 -0.38 2.56 7.96
CA GLU A 16 0.63 3.60 8.16
C GLU A 16 0.71 4.01 9.64
N LEU A 17 1.81 3.67 10.30
CA LEU A 17 2.09 3.93 11.71
C LEU A 17 3.37 4.77 11.88
N LEU A 18 3.56 5.30 13.08
CA LEU A 18 4.77 6.03 13.46
C LEU A 18 5.35 5.46 14.75
N ALA A 19 6.60 5.01 14.69
CA ALA A 19 7.31 4.57 15.89
C ALA A 19 7.48 5.74 16.89
N PRO A 20 7.39 5.48 18.21
CA PRO A 20 7.69 6.50 19.20
C PRO A 20 9.17 6.89 19.13
N ARG A 21 9.53 8.02 19.77
CA ARG A 21 10.92 8.47 19.81
C ARG A 21 11.80 7.41 20.48
N GLY A 22 12.97 7.15 19.89
CA GLY A 22 13.90 6.13 20.37
C GLY A 22 13.61 4.70 19.87
N LYS A 23 12.53 4.50 19.11
CA LYS A 23 12.26 3.27 18.37
C LYS A 23 12.20 3.56 16.86
N SER A 24 12.17 2.50 16.08
CA SER A 24 12.14 2.48 14.63
C SER A 24 11.14 1.42 14.15
N ARG A 25 10.88 1.38 12.84
CA ARG A 25 10.11 0.28 12.22
C ARG A 25 10.76 -1.10 12.41
N ARG A 26 12.06 -1.17 12.72
CA ARG A 26 12.75 -2.43 13.02
C ARG A 26 12.28 -3.02 14.35
N ASP A 27 12.05 -2.19 15.37
CA ASP A 27 11.59 -2.65 16.68
C ASP A 27 10.25 -3.39 16.59
N LEU A 28 9.34 -2.91 15.72
CA LEU A 28 8.09 -3.62 15.44
C LEU A 28 8.33 -4.95 14.73
N ALA A 29 9.21 -4.98 13.73
CA ALA A 29 9.55 -6.21 13.03
C ALA A 29 10.16 -7.26 13.98
N ASP A 30 11.08 -6.84 14.86
CA ASP A 30 11.73 -7.71 15.85
C ASP A 30 10.71 -8.26 16.86
N GLN A 31 9.79 -7.43 17.37
CA GLN A 31 8.72 -7.88 18.28
C GLN A 31 7.75 -8.86 17.60
N LEU A 32 7.37 -8.59 16.34
CA LEU A 32 6.52 -9.49 15.56
C LEU A 32 7.20 -10.84 15.32
N ALA A 33 8.49 -10.83 14.99
CA ALA A 33 9.28 -12.04 14.83
C ALA A 33 9.34 -12.83 16.13
N GLN A 34 9.58 -12.18 17.27
CA GLN A 34 9.57 -12.84 18.57
C GLN A 34 8.22 -13.50 18.88
N ASN A 35 7.12 -12.78 18.65
CA ASN A 35 5.78 -13.26 18.98
C ASN A 35 5.33 -14.43 18.09
N CYS A 36 5.74 -14.46 16.82
CA CYS A 36 5.47 -15.59 15.93
C CYS A 36 6.57 -16.68 15.96
N GLY A 37 7.58 -16.52 16.83
CA GLY A 37 8.76 -17.39 16.93
C GLY A 37 9.56 -17.49 15.63
N GLY A 38 9.50 -16.45 14.81
CA GLY A 38 10.15 -16.31 13.51
C GLY A 38 11.47 -15.56 13.59
N ARG A 39 11.82 -14.87 12.50
CA ARG A 39 13.02 -14.02 12.38
C ARG A 39 12.74 -12.78 11.53
N VAL A 40 13.61 -11.79 11.62
CA VAL A 40 13.61 -10.62 10.74
C VAL A 40 14.66 -10.77 9.66
N GLU A 41 14.29 -10.49 8.42
CA GLU A 41 15.19 -10.37 7.28
C GLU A 41 15.11 -8.93 6.74
N ARG A 42 16.26 -8.32 6.42
CA ARG A 42 16.27 -7.03 5.75
C ARG A 42 15.85 -7.21 4.29
N CYS A 43 15.17 -6.23 3.73
CA CYS A 43 14.84 -6.19 2.32
C CYS A 43 15.09 -4.80 1.73
N LEU A 44 15.43 -4.74 0.44
CA LEU A 44 15.42 -3.49 -0.32
C LEU A 44 13.99 -3.22 -0.83
N TYR A 45 13.37 -2.16 -0.33
CA TYR A 45 12.00 -1.79 -0.67
C TYR A 45 11.98 -0.55 -1.58
N PRO A 46 11.26 -0.60 -2.73
CA PRO A 46 11.21 0.51 -3.66
C PRO A 46 10.31 1.63 -3.16
N GLN A 47 10.82 2.85 -3.26
CA GLN A 47 10.10 4.09 -2.98
C GLN A 47 10.19 5.04 -4.17
N SER A 48 9.24 6.00 -4.23
CA SER A 48 9.25 7.10 -5.19
C SER A 48 9.09 8.42 -4.44
N GLU A 49 10.12 9.25 -4.47
CA GLU A 49 10.16 10.60 -3.87
C GLU A 49 9.76 11.63 -4.93
N PRO A 50 9.02 12.71 -4.57
CA PRO A 50 8.87 13.87 -5.44
C PRO A 50 10.25 14.46 -5.76
N SER A 51 10.49 14.74 -7.03
CA SER A 51 11.74 15.36 -7.48
C SER A 51 11.62 16.88 -7.40
N ALA A 52 12.66 17.53 -6.87
CA ALA A 52 12.83 18.98 -6.94
C ALA A 52 13.51 19.44 -8.26
N VAL A 53 13.95 18.50 -9.10
CA VAL A 53 14.63 18.76 -10.37
C VAL A 53 13.59 19.08 -11.45
N GLU A 54 13.79 20.20 -12.15
CA GLU A 54 12.91 20.63 -13.24
C GLU A 54 12.81 19.56 -14.34
N GLY A 55 11.57 19.26 -14.77
CA GLY A 55 11.30 18.24 -15.80
C GLY A 55 11.29 16.79 -15.31
N MET A 56 11.71 16.51 -14.07
CA MET A 56 11.62 15.18 -13.46
C MET A 56 10.59 15.20 -12.34
N ALA A 57 9.53 14.40 -12.48
CA ALA A 57 8.41 14.41 -11.53
C ALA A 57 8.74 13.67 -10.21
N SER A 58 9.55 12.61 -10.29
CA SER A 58 9.92 11.79 -9.13
C SER A 58 11.27 11.12 -9.30
N PHE A 59 11.95 10.87 -8.19
CA PHE A 59 13.11 9.99 -8.10
C PHE A 59 12.70 8.67 -7.46
N ASP A 60 13.15 7.58 -8.06
CA ASP A 60 12.97 6.27 -7.48
C ASP A 60 14.21 5.87 -6.68
N ASN A 61 13.99 5.19 -5.55
CA ASN A 61 15.07 4.70 -4.72
C ASN A 61 14.70 3.34 -4.09
N LEU A 62 15.69 2.70 -3.48
CA LEU A 62 15.52 1.57 -2.61
C LEU A 62 15.89 1.99 -1.19
N ILE A 63 15.05 1.68 -0.23
CA ILE A 63 15.30 1.87 1.19
C ILE A 63 15.34 0.53 1.91
N LEU A 64 15.87 0.52 3.14
CA LEU A 64 15.76 -0.65 4.00
C LEU A 64 14.35 -0.81 4.56
N GLY A 65 13.80 -2.00 4.35
CA GLY A 65 12.63 -2.54 5.04
C GLY A 65 12.97 -3.84 5.77
N PHE A 66 11.98 -4.37 6.48
CA PHE A 66 12.13 -5.56 7.32
C PHE A 66 11.00 -6.55 7.04
N ASP A 67 11.34 -7.70 6.48
CA ASP A 67 10.44 -8.85 6.36
C ASP A 67 10.45 -9.64 7.66
N VAL A 68 9.27 -9.87 8.22
CA VAL A 68 9.07 -10.78 9.35
C VAL A 68 8.76 -12.16 8.77
N ILE A 69 9.65 -13.12 8.95
CA ILE A 69 9.48 -14.49 8.46
C ILE A 69 9.05 -15.37 9.62
N GLY A 70 7.87 -15.98 9.53
CA GLY A 70 7.34 -16.87 10.56
C GLY A 70 8.06 -18.21 10.63
N GLN A 71 7.73 -19.03 11.63
CA GLN A 71 8.30 -20.38 11.82
C GLN A 71 8.15 -21.30 10.60
N ASN A 72 7.10 -21.11 9.82
CA ASN A 72 6.83 -21.89 8.61
C ASN A 72 7.67 -21.44 7.39
N GLY A 73 8.58 -20.48 7.56
CA GLY A 73 9.42 -19.92 6.50
C GLY A 73 8.69 -18.97 5.55
N LYS A 74 7.40 -18.70 5.77
CA LYS A 74 6.63 -17.71 4.99
C LYS A 74 6.73 -16.34 5.64
N ARG A 75 6.64 -15.30 4.81
CA ARG A 75 6.49 -13.93 5.31
C ARG A 75 5.19 -13.83 6.09
N PHE A 76 5.27 -13.23 7.27
CA PHE A 76 4.15 -12.94 8.17
C PHE A 76 3.70 -11.50 8.00
N ALA A 77 4.66 -10.57 7.93
CA ALA A 77 4.43 -9.15 7.66
C ALA A 77 5.70 -8.52 7.09
N ARG A 78 5.58 -7.27 6.63
CA ARG A 78 6.70 -6.42 6.22
C ARG A 78 6.53 -5.04 6.84
N CYS A 79 7.61 -4.50 7.41
CA CYS A 79 7.66 -3.14 7.95
C CYS A 79 8.57 -2.28 7.06
N VAL A 80 8.01 -1.28 6.40
CA VAL A 80 8.73 -0.38 5.48
C VAL A 80 8.45 1.08 5.79
N ASP A 81 9.20 1.99 5.17
CA ASP A 81 8.94 3.42 5.29
C ASP A 81 7.79 3.87 4.37
N ASP A 82 6.98 4.84 4.80
CA ASP A 82 6.13 5.62 3.88
C ASP A 82 6.51 7.10 3.88
N LEU A 83 6.97 7.56 2.72
CA LEU A 83 7.29 8.94 2.39
C LEU A 83 6.14 9.93 2.58
N THR A 84 4.89 9.49 2.67
CA THR A 84 3.75 10.39 2.95
C THR A 84 3.77 10.92 4.37
N LEU A 85 4.33 10.17 5.32
CA LEU A 85 4.39 10.58 6.72
C LEU A 85 5.52 11.60 6.89
N GLN A 86 5.18 12.84 7.25
CA GLN A 86 6.10 13.97 7.24
C GLN A 86 5.93 14.89 8.43
N ALA A 87 4.70 15.27 8.78
CA ALA A 87 4.44 16.33 9.76
C ALA A 87 4.99 16.02 11.17
N ASP A 88 5.05 14.75 11.54
CA ASP A 88 5.43 14.30 12.89
C ASP A 88 6.94 13.92 12.99
N LEU A 89 7.71 14.21 11.95
CA LEU A 89 9.12 13.84 11.84
C LEU A 89 10.05 14.97 12.30
N ASP A 90 11.13 14.58 12.99
CA ASP A 90 12.20 15.49 13.41
C ASP A 90 13.36 15.45 12.42
N ARG A 91 13.31 16.32 11.41
CA ARG A 91 14.29 16.40 10.32
C ARG A 91 15.73 16.72 10.75
N ASN A 92 15.93 17.13 12.00
CA ASN A 92 17.27 17.41 12.54
C ASN A 92 17.90 16.17 13.19
N ARG A 93 17.17 15.06 13.27
CA ARG A 93 17.68 13.83 13.85
C ARG A 93 18.79 13.25 12.97
N PRO A 94 19.96 12.92 13.54
CA PRO A 94 21.03 12.29 12.77
C PRO A 94 20.62 10.89 12.30
N GLY A 95 21.08 10.51 11.11
CA GLY A 95 20.91 9.16 10.55
C GLY A 95 21.41 8.07 11.48
N GLU A 96 20.70 6.95 11.51
CA GLU A 96 21.13 5.78 12.30
C GLU A 96 22.16 4.95 11.52
N ALA A 97 23.20 4.47 12.22
CA ALA A 97 24.25 3.67 11.59
C ALA A 97 23.69 2.39 10.96
N GLY A 98 24.12 2.09 9.74
CA GLY A 98 23.66 0.92 9.00
C GLY A 98 22.29 1.09 8.31
N TRP A 99 21.64 2.25 8.44
CA TRP A 99 20.49 2.61 7.64
C TRP A 99 20.91 3.42 6.41
N TYR A 100 20.46 2.97 5.25
CA TYR A 100 20.85 3.58 3.98
C TYR A 100 19.72 3.52 2.95
N ARG A 101 19.92 4.28 1.87
CA ARG A 101 19.14 4.21 0.65
C ARG A 101 20.05 4.08 -0.56
N LEU A 102 19.55 3.41 -1.60
CA LEU A 102 20.20 3.27 -2.90
C LEU A 102 19.41 4.04 -3.94
N LEU A 103 20.10 4.80 -4.77
CA LEU A 103 19.51 5.66 -5.79
C LEU A 103 20.05 5.29 -7.16
N SER A 104 19.20 5.42 -8.16
CA SER A 104 19.52 5.32 -9.58
C SER A 104 18.46 6.10 -10.35
N ASP A 105 18.85 6.71 -11.46
CA ASP A 105 17.94 7.41 -12.36
C ASP A 105 17.14 6.45 -13.27
N ASP A 106 17.56 5.17 -13.33
CA ASP A 106 16.86 4.13 -14.06
C ASP A 106 16.19 3.10 -13.13
N ARG A 107 14.87 2.92 -13.29
CA ARG A 107 14.08 1.94 -12.54
C ARG A 107 14.52 0.49 -12.79
N ARG A 108 15.01 0.18 -13.99
CA ARG A 108 15.50 -1.16 -14.34
C ARG A 108 16.75 -1.50 -13.53
N LEU A 109 17.63 -0.51 -13.30
CA LEU A 109 18.80 -0.67 -12.43
C LEU A 109 18.40 -0.83 -10.97
N LEU A 110 17.39 -0.09 -10.48
CA LEU A 110 16.83 -0.32 -9.14
C LEU A 110 16.27 -1.73 -9.00
N ASN A 111 15.53 -2.23 -9.99
CA ASN A 111 15.03 -3.61 -9.96
C ASN A 111 16.16 -4.65 -9.98
N LEU A 112 17.28 -4.35 -10.64
CA LEU A 112 18.47 -5.20 -10.64
C LEU A 112 19.16 -5.18 -9.27
N MET A 113 19.37 -3.99 -8.69
CA MET A 113 19.90 -3.83 -7.34
C MET A 113 19.05 -4.57 -6.30
N GLN A 114 17.73 -4.44 -6.37
CA GLN A 114 16.82 -5.13 -5.46
C GLN A 114 16.99 -6.66 -5.48
N ARG A 115 17.40 -7.24 -6.62
CA ARG A 115 17.59 -8.69 -6.78
C ARG A 115 18.98 -9.19 -6.41
N HIS A 116 20.00 -8.35 -6.58
CA HIS A 116 21.40 -8.79 -6.51
C HIS A 116 22.20 -8.20 -5.34
N CYS A 117 21.75 -7.08 -4.77
CA CYS A 117 22.38 -6.49 -3.60
C CYS A 117 21.90 -7.16 -2.32
N ASP A 118 22.83 -7.47 -1.41
CA ASP A 118 22.49 -7.98 -0.08
C ASP A 118 22.03 -6.82 0.83
N PRO A 119 20.77 -6.78 1.28
CA PRO A 119 20.26 -5.74 2.19
C PRO A 119 20.89 -5.78 3.60
N SER A 120 21.62 -6.84 3.93
CA SER A 120 22.37 -6.97 5.19
C SER A 120 23.80 -6.44 5.09
N ALA A 121 24.31 -6.21 3.88
CA ALA A 121 25.60 -5.60 3.66
C ALA A 121 25.63 -4.16 4.18
N ASN A 122 26.82 -3.69 4.58
CA ASN A 122 26.99 -2.28 4.88
C ASN A 122 27.04 -1.44 3.58
N LEU A 123 26.93 -0.12 3.71
CA LEU A 123 26.84 0.78 2.56
C LEU A 123 28.05 0.74 1.61
N ALA A 124 29.24 0.43 2.11
CA ALA A 124 30.44 0.31 1.27
C ALA A 124 30.45 -0.98 0.41
N GLU A 125 29.70 -1.99 0.84
CA GLU A 125 29.69 -3.32 0.25
C GLU A 125 28.46 -3.58 -0.62
N VAL A 126 27.31 -2.97 -0.28
CA VAL A 126 26.01 -3.25 -0.92
C VAL A 126 25.99 -3.01 -2.43
N LEU A 127 26.79 -2.07 -2.93
CA LEU A 127 26.88 -1.74 -4.36
C LEU A 127 27.89 -2.58 -5.14
N LYS A 128 28.70 -3.44 -4.49
CA LYS A 128 29.69 -4.28 -5.18
C LYS A 128 29.10 -5.17 -6.28
N PRO A 129 27.91 -5.80 -6.11
CA PRO A 129 27.29 -6.57 -7.19
C PRO A 129 26.99 -5.71 -8.43
N VAL A 130 26.66 -4.43 -8.25
CA VAL A 130 26.43 -3.50 -9.36
C VAL A 130 27.74 -3.16 -10.04
N ALA A 131 28.76 -2.80 -9.27
CA ALA A 131 30.09 -2.49 -9.79
C ALA A 131 30.66 -3.65 -10.63
N ALA A 132 30.49 -4.89 -10.17
CA ALA A 132 30.89 -6.10 -10.88
C ALA A 132 30.20 -6.26 -12.25
N VAL A 133 28.91 -5.91 -12.37
CA VAL A 133 28.17 -5.96 -13.66
C VAL A 133 28.76 -4.97 -14.67
N PHE A 134 29.24 -3.81 -14.22
CA PHE A 134 29.82 -2.77 -15.07
C PHE A 134 31.34 -2.87 -15.22
N GLY A 135 31.98 -3.84 -14.57
CA GLY A 135 33.44 -4.00 -14.59
C GLY A 135 34.17 -2.83 -13.91
N THR A 136 33.55 -2.21 -12.91
CA THR A 136 34.08 -1.08 -12.15
C THR A 136 34.14 -1.39 -10.65
N GLU A 137 34.63 -0.42 -9.87
CA GLU A 137 34.72 -0.50 -8.41
C GLU A 137 33.76 0.50 -7.76
N VAL A 138 33.44 0.27 -6.49
CA VAL A 138 32.68 1.23 -5.68
C VAL A 138 33.62 2.35 -5.24
N GLU A 139 33.28 3.59 -5.58
CA GLU A 139 34.01 4.79 -5.18
C GLU A 139 33.39 5.38 -3.90
N ALA A 140 34.23 5.67 -2.90
CA ALA A 140 33.83 6.43 -1.73
C ALA A 140 33.96 7.93 -2.00
N LEU A 141 32.85 8.65 -1.88
CA LEU A 141 32.77 10.11 -1.99
C LEU A 141 32.75 10.74 -0.58
N PRO A 142 32.89 12.07 -0.47
CA PRO A 142 32.67 12.79 0.78
C PRO A 142 31.28 12.49 1.39
N ASP A 143 31.15 12.77 2.69
CA ASP A 143 29.89 12.64 3.46
C ASP A 143 29.31 11.22 3.51
N GLY A 144 30.13 10.19 3.28
CA GLY A 144 29.72 8.80 3.38
C GLY A 144 28.82 8.33 2.22
N VAL A 145 28.92 9.01 1.07
CA VAL A 145 28.26 8.61 -0.17
C VAL A 145 29.14 7.62 -0.91
N PHE A 146 28.54 6.57 -1.46
CA PHE A 146 29.22 5.58 -2.31
C PHE A 146 28.63 5.60 -3.71
N ARG A 147 29.48 5.51 -4.72
CA ARG A 147 29.09 5.63 -6.13
C ARG A 147 29.62 4.47 -6.94
N VAL A 148 28.81 4.01 -7.88
CA VAL A 148 29.25 3.15 -8.99
C VAL A 148 29.10 3.94 -10.28
N CYS A 149 30.15 3.96 -11.08
CA CYS A 149 30.14 4.50 -12.44
C CYS A 149 30.31 3.38 -13.48
N ASP A 150 29.96 3.65 -14.73
CA ASP A 150 30.37 2.80 -15.86
C ASP A 150 31.84 3.06 -16.25
N THR A 151 32.32 2.33 -17.25
CA THR A 151 33.70 2.47 -17.77
C THR A 151 33.98 3.82 -18.44
N SER A 152 32.94 4.61 -18.74
CA SER A 152 33.05 5.97 -19.27
C SER A 152 32.98 7.04 -18.18
N GLY A 153 32.82 6.64 -16.92
CA GLY A 153 32.73 7.53 -15.76
C GLY A 153 31.34 8.11 -15.49
N LEU A 154 30.29 7.64 -16.17
CA LEU A 154 28.91 8.06 -15.92
C LEU A 154 28.35 7.33 -14.70
N SER A 155 27.64 8.06 -13.84
CA SER A 155 27.04 7.51 -12.62
C SER A 155 25.94 6.50 -12.95
N ILE A 156 25.97 5.35 -12.29
CA ILE A 156 25.00 4.25 -12.43
C ILE A 156 24.15 4.11 -11.17
N ALA A 157 24.79 4.13 -10.01
CA ALA A 157 24.11 3.98 -8.73
C ALA A 157 24.82 4.76 -7.63
N LEU A 158 24.05 5.23 -6.66
CA LEU A 158 24.53 5.91 -5.47
C LEU A 158 23.97 5.22 -4.23
N GLY A 159 24.77 5.17 -3.16
CA GLY A 159 24.37 4.76 -1.83
C GLY A 159 24.65 5.90 -0.85
N SER A 160 23.67 6.24 -0.02
CA SER A 160 23.84 7.24 1.05
C SER A 160 23.22 6.75 2.35
N SER A 161 23.65 7.32 3.47
CA SER A 161 22.92 7.16 4.73
C SER A 161 21.45 7.60 4.57
N LEU A 162 20.57 6.95 5.32
CA LEU A 162 19.16 7.35 5.40
C LEU A 162 19.04 8.54 6.38
N PRO A 163 18.26 9.59 6.05
CA PRO A 163 17.97 10.65 7.01
C PRO A 163 17.36 10.10 8.30
N GLY A 164 17.78 10.64 9.45
CA GLY A 164 17.50 10.04 10.76
C GLY A 164 16.05 10.11 11.22
N GLU A 165 15.26 10.95 10.59
CA GLU A 165 13.82 11.03 10.80
C GLU A 165 13.06 9.91 10.08
N ARG A 166 13.68 9.26 9.10
CA ARG A 166 13.04 8.28 8.21
C ARG A 166 13.11 6.85 8.71
N ASP A 167 13.69 6.55 9.86
CA ASP A 167 13.68 5.22 10.50
C ASP A 167 12.35 4.89 11.24
N ARG A 168 11.63 5.94 11.65
CA ARG A 168 10.41 5.87 12.47
C ARG A 168 9.11 5.58 11.71
N PRO A 169 8.84 6.14 10.51
CA PRO A 169 7.62 5.82 9.79
C PRO A 169 7.60 4.32 9.47
N CYS A 170 6.43 3.72 9.62
CA CYS A 170 6.25 2.28 9.45
C CYS A 170 4.93 2.01 8.74
N GLU A 171 4.98 1.72 7.45
CA GLU A 171 3.89 1.03 6.77
C GLU A 171 4.03 -0.47 7.08
N LEU A 172 3.08 -0.97 7.88
CA LEU A 172 2.95 -2.39 8.18
C LEU A 172 2.12 -3.04 7.08
N ILE A 173 2.75 -3.90 6.29
CA ILE A 173 2.14 -4.61 5.16
C ILE A 173 1.93 -6.06 5.56
N THR A 174 0.68 -6.53 5.45
CA THR A 174 0.34 -7.91 5.77
C THR A 174 0.52 -8.83 4.56
N GLU A 175 0.73 -10.13 4.79
CA GLU A 175 0.26 -11.09 3.78
C GLU A 175 -1.26 -10.97 3.64
N PRO A 176 -1.84 -11.26 2.46
CA PRO A 176 -3.28 -11.27 2.32
C PRO A 176 -3.93 -12.30 3.26
N ILE A 177 -4.85 -11.83 4.08
CA ILE A 177 -5.61 -12.62 5.04
C ILE A 177 -6.88 -13.12 4.34
N ASP A 178 -7.20 -14.39 4.51
CA ASP A 178 -8.35 -15.05 3.84
C ASP A 178 -9.50 -15.36 4.81
N ILE A 179 -9.16 -15.69 6.05
CA ILE A 179 -10.09 -16.02 7.14
C ILE A 179 -9.58 -15.46 8.45
N ASP A 180 -10.44 -15.40 9.47
CA ASP A 180 -10.10 -14.91 10.82
C ASP A 180 -9.42 -13.53 10.78
N HIS A 181 -9.96 -12.63 9.94
CA HIS A 181 -9.38 -11.33 9.59
C HIS A 181 -9.06 -10.50 10.83
N ARG A 182 -10.02 -10.40 11.74
CA ARG A 182 -9.87 -9.69 13.00
C ARG A 182 -8.71 -10.21 13.82
N ASP A 183 -8.69 -11.51 14.09
CA ASP A 183 -7.68 -12.11 14.96
C ASP A 183 -6.28 -12.08 14.32
N ASN A 184 -6.20 -12.30 13.01
CA ASN A 184 -4.92 -12.23 12.29
C ASN A 184 -4.39 -10.81 12.17
N LEU A 185 -5.25 -9.81 11.94
CA LEU A 185 -4.85 -8.42 11.97
C LEU A 185 -4.47 -7.96 13.40
N ASP A 186 -5.18 -8.43 14.42
CA ASP A 186 -4.87 -8.08 15.81
C ASP A 186 -3.51 -8.58 16.26
N LYS A 187 -3.13 -9.81 15.85
CA LYS A 187 -1.78 -10.35 16.09
C LYS A 187 -0.66 -9.45 15.54
N LEU A 188 -0.96 -8.65 14.52
CA LEU A 188 -0.02 -7.72 13.90
C LEU A 188 -0.04 -6.34 14.55
N LEU A 189 -1.21 -5.86 14.99
CA LEU A 189 -1.38 -4.53 15.57
C LEU A 189 -1.20 -4.47 17.09
N ALA A 190 -1.45 -5.57 17.82
CA ALA A 190 -1.24 -5.62 19.27
C ALA A 190 0.22 -5.31 19.65
N PRO A 191 1.24 -5.88 18.99
CA PRO A 191 2.64 -5.54 19.27
C PRO A 191 2.97 -4.08 18.96
N ALA A 192 2.36 -3.50 17.92
CA ALA A 192 2.54 -2.08 17.62
C ALA A 192 1.99 -1.19 18.75
N ARG A 193 0.83 -1.53 19.31
CA ARG A 193 0.25 -0.83 20.46
C ARG A 193 1.09 -1.00 21.72
N GLU A 194 1.58 -2.21 22.00
CA GLU A 194 2.49 -2.50 23.13
C GLU A 194 3.80 -1.71 23.02
N LEU A 195 4.29 -1.52 21.79
CA LEU A 195 5.48 -0.71 21.53
C LEU A 195 5.21 0.79 21.49
N GLU A 196 3.96 1.24 21.69
CA GLU A 196 3.50 2.63 21.65
C GLU A 196 3.62 3.29 20.27
N PHE A 197 3.45 2.52 19.18
CA PHE A 197 3.30 3.11 17.85
C PHE A 197 2.05 3.98 17.80
N GLY A 198 2.19 5.14 17.17
CA GLY A 198 1.10 6.10 16.97
C GLY A 198 0.56 6.08 15.54
N VAL A 199 -0.57 6.76 15.37
CA VAL A 199 -1.12 7.12 14.06
C VAL A 199 -0.64 8.54 13.73
N ALA A 200 0.12 8.70 12.66
CA ALA A 200 0.65 9.99 12.23
C ALA A 200 -0.44 10.87 11.60
N LYS A 201 -0.16 12.16 11.46
CA LYS A 201 -1.08 13.14 10.88
C LYS A 201 -1.51 12.78 9.47
N GLU A 202 -0.61 12.27 8.63
CA GLU A 202 -0.92 11.86 7.26
C GLU A 202 -1.43 10.42 7.14
N SER A 203 -1.40 9.64 8.23
CA SER A 203 -1.65 8.19 8.19
C SER A 203 -2.97 7.82 7.50
N ALA A 204 -2.90 6.73 6.76
CA ALA A 204 -4.00 6.04 6.12
C ALA A 204 -3.96 4.52 6.40
N VAL A 205 -5.06 3.85 6.06
CA VAL A 205 -5.11 2.39 5.91
C VAL A 205 -5.51 2.08 4.48
N HIS A 206 -4.73 1.25 3.78
CA HIS A 206 -5.08 0.76 2.45
C HIS A 206 -5.54 -0.69 2.54
N LEU A 207 -6.64 -0.99 1.86
CA LEU A 207 -7.18 -2.35 1.76
C LEU A 207 -6.96 -2.87 0.36
N HIS A 208 -6.30 -4.01 0.22
CA HIS A 208 -6.02 -4.69 -1.04
C HIS A 208 -6.90 -5.92 -1.18
N PHE A 209 -8.03 -5.77 -1.84
CA PHE A 209 -8.96 -6.86 -2.11
C PHE A 209 -8.43 -7.72 -3.26
N ASP A 210 -8.42 -9.05 -3.09
CA ASP A 210 -8.15 -9.96 -4.22
C ASP A 210 -9.15 -9.68 -5.36
N ALA A 211 -8.62 -9.38 -6.53
CA ALA A 211 -9.44 -8.90 -7.64
C ALA A 211 -9.98 -10.02 -8.52
N THR A 212 -9.69 -11.30 -8.23
CA THR A 212 -10.11 -12.44 -9.05
C THR A 212 -11.61 -12.41 -9.37
N PRO A 213 -12.52 -12.19 -8.40
CA PRO A 213 -13.96 -12.13 -8.69
C PRO A 213 -14.37 -10.89 -9.52
N LEU A 214 -13.52 -9.87 -9.57
CA LEU A 214 -13.73 -8.61 -10.28
C LEU A 214 -13.13 -8.59 -11.69
N ARG A 215 -12.48 -9.68 -12.14
CA ARG A 215 -11.87 -9.82 -13.48
C ARG A 215 -12.93 -10.01 -14.59
N ASN A 216 -13.91 -9.11 -14.67
CA ASN A 216 -14.86 -9.06 -15.77
C ASN A 216 -15.41 -7.63 -15.95
N GLY A 217 -15.84 -7.30 -17.18
CA GLY A 217 -16.30 -5.95 -17.50
C GLY A 217 -17.55 -5.53 -16.73
N ARG A 218 -18.47 -6.45 -16.42
CA ARG A 218 -19.69 -6.13 -15.67
C ARG A 218 -19.37 -5.66 -14.25
N ALA A 219 -18.49 -6.35 -13.54
CA ALA A 219 -18.08 -6.01 -12.19
C ALA A 219 -17.36 -4.65 -12.14
N LEU A 220 -16.44 -4.39 -13.07
CA LEU A 220 -15.75 -3.10 -13.12
C LEU A 220 -16.66 -1.94 -13.58
N SER A 221 -17.61 -2.18 -14.47
CA SER A 221 -18.65 -1.17 -14.80
C SER A 221 -19.51 -0.82 -13.59
N ARG A 222 -19.91 -1.82 -12.79
CA ARG A 222 -20.65 -1.59 -11.53
C ARG A 222 -19.84 -0.79 -10.53
N LEU A 223 -18.59 -1.19 -10.28
CA LEU A 223 -17.67 -0.45 -9.41
C LEU A 223 -17.51 0.99 -9.89
N ALA A 224 -17.33 1.20 -11.20
CA ALA A 224 -17.21 2.53 -11.78
C ALA A 224 -18.45 3.41 -11.57
N GLN A 225 -19.65 2.84 -11.75
CA GLN A 225 -20.90 3.54 -11.52
C GLN A 225 -21.05 3.93 -10.04
N ILE A 226 -20.75 3.01 -9.12
CA ILE A 226 -20.83 3.26 -7.67
C ILE A 226 -19.81 4.31 -7.24
N VAL A 227 -18.54 4.16 -7.63
CA VAL A 227 -17.50 5.15 -7.29
C VAL A 227 -17.87 6.52 -7.86
N ARG A 228 -18.35 6.59 -9.11
CA ARG A 228 -18.79 7.87 -9.70
C ARG A 228 -19.91 8.52 -8.90
N MET A 229 -20.88 7.74 -8.42
CA MET A 229 -22.07 8.24 -7.73
C MET A 229 -21.80 8.58 -6.26
N HIS A 230 -21.08 7.70 -5.55
CA HIS A 230 -21.03 7.66 -4.09
C HIS A 230 -19.67 8.00 -3.50
N ARG A 231 -18.63 8.30 -4.31
CA ARG A 231 -17.27 8.56 -3.80
C ARG A 231 -17.20 9.58 -2.66
N VAL A 232 -17.83 10.75 -2.82
CA VAL A 232 -17.81 11.78 -1.78
C VAL A 232 -18.53 11.30 -0.52
N SER A 233 -19.65 10.59 -0.69
CA SER A 233 -20.40 9.97 0.40
C SER A 233 -19.59 8.92 1.13
N PHE A 234 -18.86 8.05 0.43
CA PHE A 234 -17.95 7.07 1.04
C PHE A 234 -16.85 7.75 1.86
N ARG A 235 -16.18 8.77 1.30
CA ARG A 235 -15.13 9.50 2.02
C ARG A 235 -15.63 10.10 3.34
N ARG A 236 -16.78 10.75 3.28
CA ARG A 236 -17.45 11.29 4.47
C ARG A 236 -17.80 10.16 5.44
N LEU A 237 -18.45 9.10 4.93
CA LEU A 237 -18.89 7.97 5.73
C LEU A 237 -17.73 7.33 6.50
N VAL A 238 -16.54 7.20 5.92
CA VAL A 238 -15.40 6.54 6.59
C VAL A 238 -14.47 7.49 7.33
N GLU A 239 -14.77 8.80 7.34
CA GLU A 239 -13.91 9.86 7.89
C GLU A 239 -12.52 9.87 7.25
N THR A 240 -12.46 9.92 5.92
CA THR A 240 -11.18 10.03 5.19
C THR A 240 -10.31 11.17 5.75
N ASN A 241 -9.05 10.85 6.05
CA ASN A 241 -8.08 11.82 6.53
C ASN A 241 -7.81 12.91 5.46
N GLU A 242 -8.06 14.18 5.80
CA GLU A 242 -7.86 15.31 4.91
C GLU A 242 -6.37 15.59 4.60
N ASN A 243 -5.46 15.09 5.44
CA ASN A 243 -4.02 15.19 5.21
C ASN A 243 -3.48 14.08 4.30
N ASN A 244 -4.30 13.09 3.92
CA ASN A 244 -3.89 12.07 2.95
C ASN A 244 -3.90 12.66 1.53
N VAL A 245 -2.69 12.89 1.01
CA VAL A 245 -2.46 13.53 -0.30
C VAL A 245 -2.51 12.58 -1.49
N ARG A 246 -2.56 11.26 -1.29
CA ARG A 246 -2.52 10.24 -2.36
C ARG A 246 -3.91 9.79 -2.81
N LEU A 247 -4.88 10.69 -2.77
CA LEU A 247 -6.28 10.42 -3.09
C LEU A 247 -6.78 11.25 -4.27
N GLY A 248 -7.84 10.79 -4.94
CA GLY A 248 -8.30 11.45 -6.16
C GLY A 248 -9.46 10.76 -6.86
N THR A 249 -9.95 11.38 -7.92
CA THR A 249 -10.89 10.75 -8.85
C THR A 249 -10.11 10.03 -9.95
N TRP A 250 -10.70 8.99 -10.52
CA TRP A 250 -10.18 8.42 -11.75
C TRP A 250 -10.10 9.46 -12.87
N HIS A 251 -9.09 9.32 -13.73
CA HIS A 251 -9.01 10.10 -14.94
C HIS A 251 -10.23 9.84 -15.83
N LYS A 252 -10.69 10.86 -16.58
CA LYS A 252 -11.89 10.77 -17.44
C LYS A 252 -11.85 9.58 -18.40
N SER A 253 -10.67 9.21 -18.92
CA SER A 253 -10.52 8.03 -19.80
C SER A 253 -10.96 6.74 -19.12
N VAL A 254 -10.66 6.57 -17.83
CA VAL A 254 -11.03 5.38 -17.06
C VAL A 254 -12.53 5.38 -16.78
N THR A 255 -13.07 6.50 -16.28
CA THR A 255 -14.51 6.59 -15.97
C THR A 255 -15.38 6.45 -17.21
N THR A 256 -15.01 7.10 -18.31
CA THR A 256 -15.75 7.00 -19.57
C THR A 256 -15.59 5.60 -20.15
N GLY A 257 -14.37 5.04 -20.15
CA GLY A 257 -14.11 3.69 -20.64
C GLY A 257 -14.97 2.64 -19.93
N LEU A 258 -14.95 2.60 -18.60
CA LEU A 258 -15.70 1.62 -17.81
C LEU A 258 -17.23 1.79 -17.85
N THR A 259 -17.74 2.93 -18.32
CA THR A 259 -19.19 3.19 -18.39
C THR A 259 -19.77 3.05 -19.79
N GLN A 260 -18.98 2.64 -20.79
CA GLN A 260 -19.50 2.34 -22.13
C GLN A 260 -20.39 1.09 -22.10
N SER A 261 -21.47 1.11 -22.89
CA SER A 261 -22.46 0.02 -22.93
C SER A 261 -21.88 -1.33 -23.37
N LYS A 262 -20.77 -1.35 -24.11
CA LYS A 262 -20.08 -2.58 -24.51
C LYS A 262 -19.32 -3.26 -23.36
N VAL A 263 -18.82 -2.49 -22.37
CA VAL A 263 -17.89 -3.00 -21.35
C VAL A 263 -18.46 -4.17 -20.53
N PRO A 264 -19.73 -4.15 -20.08
CA PRO A 264 -20.30 -5.28 -19.35
C PRO A 264 -20.31 -6.62 -20.10
N HIS A 265 -20.08 -6.60 -21.42
CA HIS A 265 -20.09 -7.77 -22.30
C HIS A 265 -18.68 -8.19 -22.75
N LEU A 266 -17.64 -7.43 -22.41
CA LEU A 266 -16.27 -7.77 -22.74
C LEU A 266 -15.76 -8.89 -21.83
N ASP A 267 -15.04 -9.83 -22.42
CA ASP A 267 -14.18 -10.72 -21.63
C ASP A 267 -12.98 -9.96 -21.06
N TRP A 268 -12.23 -10.61 -20.17
CA TRP A 268 -11.12 -9.96 -19.48
C TRP A 268 -10.01 -9.50 -20.44
N SER A 269 -9.68 -10.31 -21.43
CA SER A 269 -8.60 -9.99 -22.39
C SER A 269 -8.97 -8.77 -23.26
N GLN A 270 -10.22 -8.69 -23.70
CA GLN A 270 -10.75 -7.56 -24.46
C GLN A 270 -10.74 -6.28 -23.62
N LEU A 271 -11.14 -6.38 -22.34
CA LEU A 271 -11.12 -5.24 -21.44
C LEU A 271 -9.70 -4.72 -21.18
N GLN A 272 -8.71 -5.60 -21.07
CA GLN A 272 -7.31 -5.20 -20.93
C GLN A 272 -6.79 -4.47 -22.18
N VAL A 273 -7.19 -4.92 -23.37
CA VAL A 273 -6.86 -4.21 -24.62
C VAL A 273 -7.45 -2.81 -24.62
N GLU A 274 -8.73 -2.66 -24.25
CA GLU A 274 -9.36 -1.33 -24.12
C GLU A 274 -8.68 -0.46 -23.06
N ALA A 275 -8.27 -1.05 -21.94
CA ALA A 275 -7.63 -0.35 -20.82
C ALA A 275 -6.21 0.13 -21.11
N SER A 276 -5.52 -0.45 -22.12
CA SER A 276 -4.16 -0.05 -22.50
C SER A 276 -4.03 1.43 -22.89
N GLY A 277 -5.12 2.04 -23.38
CA GLY A 277 -5.19 3.46 -23.72
C GLY A 277 -5.59 4.38 -22.55
N TRP A 278 -5.88 3.83 -21.37
CA TRP A 278 -6.37 4.62 -20.24
C TRP A 278 -5.22 5.18 -19.39
N LYS A 279 -5.40 6.41 -18.91
CA LYS A 279 -4.49 7.01 -17.94
C LYS A 279 -4.79 6.48 -16.54
N LEU A 280 -4.17 5.37 -16.18
CA LEU A 280 -4.23 4.77 -14.85
C LEU A 280 -3.30 5.52 -13.89
N SER A 281 -3.68 5.58 -12.61
CA SER A 281 -2.91 6.20 -11.54
C SER A 281 -3.20 5.50 -10.22
N LYS A 282 -2.19 5.40 -9.36
CA LYS A 282 -2.36 4.96 -7.96
C LYS A 282 -2.90 6.07 -7.04
N TYR A 283 -2.85 7.33 -7.46
CA TYR A 283 -3.30 8.49 -6.66
C TYR A 283 -4.81 8.74 -6.85
N VAL A 284 -5.61 7.73 -6.48
CA VAL A 284 -7.06 7.71 -6.62
C VAL A 284 -7.68 6.97 -5.43
N ASP A 285 -8.96 7.22 -5.16
CA ASP A 285 -9.64 6.62 -4.00
C ASP A 285 -9.75 5.09 -4.05
N PHE A 286 -9.93 4.57 -5.27
CA PHE A 286 -10.06 3.15 -5.57
C PHE A 286 -9.07 2.80 -6.67
N ASN A 287 -7.93 2.20 -6.35
CA ASN A 287 -6.91 1.90 -7.34
C ASN A 287 -7.18 0.53 -7.98
N ILE A 288 -7.35 0.52 -9.31
CA ILE A 288 -7.59 -0.67 -10.14
C ILE A 288 -6.42 -0.94 -11.11
N MET A 289 -5.33 -0.18 -11.00
CA MET A 289 -4.18 -0.27 -11.90
C MET A 289 -3.51 -1.64 -11.84
N ASN A 290 -3.31 -2.14 -10.61
CA ASN A 290 -2.73 -3.45 -10.32
C ASN A 290 -3.48 -4.59 -11.04
N LEU A 291 -4.82 -4.55 -10.96
CA LEU A 291 -5.72 -5.45 -11.65
C LEU A 291 -5.61 -5.33 -13.19
N LEU A 292 -5.73 -4.13 -13.75
CA LEU A 292 -5.79 -3.94 -15.21
C LEU A 292 -4.45 -4.20 -15.93
N LEU A 293 -3.33 -3.87 -15.26
CA LEU A 293 -1.98 -4.05 -15.80
C LEU A 293 -1.37 -5.43 -15.49
N ASP A 294 -2.12 -6.32 -14.83
CA ASP A 294 -1.68 -7.68 -14.45
C ASP A 294 -0.31 -7.67 -13.74
N VAL A 295 -0.16 -6.74 -12.79
CA VAL A 295 1.09 -6.59 -12.05
C VAL A 295 1.35 -7.86 -11.25
N SER A 296 2.48 -8.53 -11.52
CA SER A 296 2.83 -9.80 -10.90
C SER A 296 2.74 -9.75 -9.36
N GLY A 297 1.99 -10.69 -8.78
CA GLY A 297 1.75 -10.78 -7.34
C GLY A 297 0.80 -9.71 -6.77
N LYS A 298 0.23 -8.82 -7.62
CA LYS A 298 -0.66 -7.74 -7.22
C LYS A 298 -1.96 -7.76 -8.05
N ASN A 299 -2.71 -8.86 -8.01
CA ASN A 299 -4.05 -8.92 -8.60
C ASN A 299 -5.08 -8.30 -7.63
N THR A 300 -5.09 -6.97 -7.50
CA THR A 300 -5.86 -6.29 -6.43
C THR A 300 -6.68 -5.10 -6.91
N VAL A 301 -7.83 -4.90 -6.27
CA VAL A 301 -8.50 -3.58 -6.19
C VAL A 301 -8.20 -3.01 -4.82
N GLU A 302 -7.69 -1.79 -4.79
CA GLU A 302 -7.21 -1.16 -3.58
C GLU A 302 -8.12 0.00 -3.15
N VAL A 303 -8.58 -0.01 -1.90
CA VAL A 303 -9.34 1.09 -1.28
C VAL A 303 -8.38 1.93 -0.45
N ARG A 304 -8.24 3.22 -0.79
CA ARG A 304 -7.23 4.12 -0.22
C ARG A 304 -7.79 5.19 0.72
N ILE A 305 -9.12 5.24 0.87
CA ILE A 305 -9.82 6.36 1.53
C ILE A 305 -9.98 6.21 3.04
N LEU A 306 -9.45 5.15 3.65
CA LEU A 306 -9.61 4.96 5.10
C LEU A 306 -8.65 5.89 5.86
N PRO A 307 -9.10 6.49 6.98
CA PRO A 307 -8.19 7.18 7.88
C PRO A 307 -7.18 6.20 8.49
N GLY A 308 -6.03 6.73 8.89
CA GLY A 308 -5.07 6.01 9.72
C GLY A 308 -5.72 5.48 10.99
N SER A 309 -5.36 4.26 11.36
CA SER A 309 -5.84 3.64 12.59
C SER A 309 -4.86 2.55 13.04
N ILE A 310 -4.74 2.36 14.34
CA ILE A 310 -4.06 1.22 14.97
C ILE A 310 -5.07 0.30 15.68
N ASP A 311 -6.36 0.65 15.64
CA ASP A 311 -7.44 -0.10 16.28
C ASP A 311 -7.98 -1.15 15.32
N THR A 312 -7.88 -2.42 15.73
CA THR A 312 -8.26 -3.56 14.90
C THR A 312 -9.74 -3.52 14.52
N GLU A 313 -10.63 -3.25 15.48
CA GLU A 313 -12.09 -3.20 15.22
C GLU A 313 -12.45 -2.11 14.21
N ALA A 314 -11.82 -0.94 14.35
CA ALA A 314 -12.05 0.20 13.49
C ALA A 314 -11.62 -0.10 12.03
N ILE A 315 -10.53 -0.85 11.83
CA ILE A 315 -10.07 -1.28 10.51
C ILE A 315 -11.00 -2.35 9.94
N ILE A 316 -11.29 -3.39 10.72
CA ILE A 316 -12.11 -4.53 10.28
C ILE A 316 -13.55 -4.10 9.96
N SER A 317 -14.16 -3.22 10.76
CA SER A 317 -15.50 -2.68 10.48
C SER A 317 -15.55 -1.93 9.14
N ARG A 318 -14.51 -1.15 8.82
CA ARG A 318 -14.38 -0.47 7.52
C ARG A 318 -14.10 -1.46 6.39
N ALA A 319 -13.27 -2.47 6.64
CA ALA A 319 -13.01 -3.53 5.67
C ALA A 319 -14.30 -4.30 5.34
N ALA A 320 -15.15 -4.61 6.32
CA ALA A 320 -16.45 -5.24 6.10
C ALA A 320 -17.38 -4.43 5.20
N LEU A 321 -17.42 -3.10 5.36
CA LEU A 321 -18.19 -2.21 4.47
C LEU A 321 -17.73 -2.37 3.02
N PHE A 322 -16.42 -2.37 2.77
CA PHE A 322 -15.87 -2.49 1.43
C PHE A 322 -15.89 -3.93 0.89
N SER A 323 -15.82 -4.96 1.72
CA SER A 323 -16.15 -6.34 1.32
C SER A 323 -17.57 -6.42 0.79
N GLY A 324 -18.53 -5.79 1.47
CA GLY A 324 -19.92 -5.70 1.00
C GLY A 324 -20.03 -5.04 -0.38
N LEU A 325 -19.27 -3.96 -0.60
CA LEU A 325 -19.16 -3.31 -1.91
C LEU A 325 -18.56 -4.24 -2.97
N MET A 326 -17.47 -4.96 -2.67
CA MET A 326 -16.82 -5.86 -3.62
C MET A 326 -17.72 -7.03 -4.00
N HIS A 327 -18.41 -7.65 -3.02
CA HIS A 327 -19.44 -8.65 -3.25
C HIS A 327 -20.56 -8.09 -4.15
N TRP A 328 -21.08 -6.90 -3.84
CA TRP A 328 -22.13 -6.27 -4.65
C TRP A 328 -21.68 -6.02 -6.10
N CYS A 329 -20.41 -5.66 -6.32
CA CYS A 329 -19.90 -5.45 -7.68
C CYS A 329 -19.70 -6.77 -8.42
N ALA A 330 -19.17 -7.79 -7.75
CA ALA A 330 -18.82 -9.08 -8.35
C ALA A 330 -20.04 -9.91 -8.76
N TYR A 331 -21.13 -9.86 -8.00
CA TYR A 331 -22.29 -10.73 -8.18
C TYR A 331 -23.49 -9.99 -8.80
N ASP A 332 -24.49 -10.72 -9.26
CA ASP A 332 -25.65 -10.12 -9.94
C ASP A 332 -26.62 -9.48 -8.94
N HIS A 333 -26.69 -8.16 -8.99
CA HIS A 333 -27.65 -7.34 -8.23
C HIS A 333 -28.52 -6.52 -9.18
N ALA A 334 -29.62 -5.99 -8.63
CA ALA A 334 -30.50 -5.03 -9.30
C ALA A 334 -29.77 -3.72 -9.64
N GLU A 335 -30.48 -2.76 -10.22
CA GLU A 335 -29.93 -1.42 -10.49
C GLU A 335 -29.32 -0.78 -9.22
N SER A 336 -28.22 -0.06 -9.40
CA SER A 336 -27.51 0.61 -8.30
C SER A 336 -28.40 1.68 -7.64
N PRO A 337 -28.59 1.63 -6.30
CA PRO A 337 -29.39 2.62 -5.60
C PRO A 337 -28.82 4.03 -5.70
N LYS A 338 -29.72 5.03 -5.73
CA LYS A 338 -29.34 6.45 -5.83
C LYS A 338 -28.78 7.01 -4.53
N LYS A 339 -29.07 6.39 -3.37
CA LYS A 339 -28.54 6.80 -2.07
C LYS A 339 -27.57 5.76 -1.53
N LEU A 340 -26.50 6.21 -0.86
CA LEU A 340 -25.49 5.29 -0.34
C LEU A 340 -26.07 4.37 0.73
N ARG A 341 -26.94 4.90 1.60
CA ARG A 341 -27.65 4.10 2.60
C ARG A 341 -28.46 2.92 2.01
N GLU A 342 -29.11 3.15 0.87
CA GLU A 342 -29.88 2.12 0.16
C GLU A 342 -28.96 1.08 -0.47
N LEU A 343 -27.79 1.48 -0.96
CA LEU A 343 -26.76 0.55 -1.43
C LEU A 343 -26.23 -0.31 -0.27
N ILE A 344 -25.89 0.30 0.87
CA ILE A 344 -25.43 -0.43 2.08
C ILE A 344 -26.51 -1.40 2.57
N ALA A 345 -27.79 -1.07 2.42
CA ALA A 345 -28.90 -1.97 2.77
C ALA A 345 -28.90 -3.29 1.98
N GLN A 346 -28.22 -3.33 0.83
CA GLN A 346 -28.11 -4.51 -0.02
C GLN A 346 -26.83 -5.32 0.22
N PHE A 347 -25.92 -4.86 1.09
CA PHE A 347 -24.73 -5.62 1.43
C PHE A 347 -25.09 -6.76 2.37
N GLU A 348 -24.49 -7.94 2.16
CA GLU A 348 -24.71 -9.12 3.00
C GLU A 348 -23.93 -9.04 4.32
N LEU A 349 -24.05 -7.93 5.06
CA LEU A 349 -23.38 -7.72 6.34
C LEU A 349 -24.15 -8.38 7.48
N SER A 350 -23.44 -8.82 8.52
CA SER A 350 -24.07 -9.23 9.78
C SER A 350 -24.93 -8.09 10.37
N PRO A 351 -25.98 -8.40 11.15
CA PRO A 351 -26.89 -7.38 11.69
C PRO A 351 -26.21 -6.26 12.47
N ALA A 352 -25.15 -6.56 13.21
CA ALA A 352 -24.42 -5.57 13.99
C ALA A 352 -23.64 -4.58 13.11
N ILE A 353 -22.90 -5.09 12.12
CA ILE A 353 -22.16 -4.27 11.14
C ILE A 353 -23.14 -3.44 10.31
N GLN A 354 -24.24 -4.07 9.88
CA GLN A 354 -25.29 -3.40 9.12
C GLN A 354 -25.88 -2.23 9.92
N ALA A 355 -26.24 -2.46 11.19
CA ALA A 355 -26.80 -1.42 12.06
C ALA A 355 -25.82 -0.25 12.28
N HIS A 356 -24.53 -0.54 12.45
CA HIS A 356 -23.49 0.48 12.58
C HIS A 356 -23.44 1.42 11.36
N TRP A 357 -23.31 0.86 10.15
CA TRP A 357 -23.20 1.66 8.92
C TRP A 357 -24.51 2.32 8.50
N GLN A 358 -25.66 1.71 8.81
CA GLN A 358 -26.98 2.33 8.61
C GLN A 358 -27.20 3.54 9.52
N THR A 359 -26.83 3.43 10.80
CA THR A 359 -26.94 4.55 11.75
C THR A 359 -26.04 5.69 11.32
N ARG A 360 -24.80 5.37 10.93
CA ARG A 360 -23.81 6.37 10.53
C ARG A 360 -24.18 7.07 9.22
N SER A 361 -24.61 6.33 8.18
CA SER A 361 -25.10 6.92 6.93
C SER A 361 -26.33 7.81 7.15
N ALA A 362 -27.26 7.41 8.02
CA ALA A 362 -28.41 8.21 8.39
C ALA A 362 -28.03 9.52 9.08
N ALA A 363 -27.09 9.48 10.04
CA ALA A 363 -26.59 10.68 10.73
C ALA A 363 -25.93 11.68 9.78
N MET A 364 -25.35 11.20 8.68
CA MET A 364 -24.64 12.01 7.69
C MET A 364 -25.51 12.45 6.51
N GLY A 365 -26.73 11.92 6.40
CA GLY A 365 -27.65 12.21 5.29
C GLY A 365 -27.15 11.71 3.92
N VAL A 366 -26.39 10.60 3.88
CA VAL A 366 -25.78 10.05 2.65
C VAL A 366 -26.39 8.74 2.17
#